data_AF-A0AAJ2VYV0-F1
#
_entry.id   AF-A0AAJ2VYV0-F1
#
_cell.length_a   1.000
_cell.length_b   1.000
_cell.length_c   1.000
_cell.angle_alpha   90.00
_cell.angle_beta   90.00
_cell.angle_gamma   90.00
#
_symmetry.space_group_name_H-M   'P 1'
#
loop_
_entity.id
_entity.type
_entity.pdbx_description
1 polymer ?
#
loop_
_entity_poly.entity_id
_entity_poly.type
_entity_poly.pdbx_seq_one_letter_code
_entity_poly.pdbx_strand_id
1 'polypeptide(L)'
;MFKKIIALFTIIILVSCSASKPTAITTRKTAPVQQPKVVRTTKKPVYTKPTAKVTRTSTLNNTTEVIESTSKTLVTADLITGYVDQYKDIAMGNMKKYGIPASVILAQGILESGAGRGDLAVAANNHFGIKCHKDWLGESVRHDDDEAQECFRKYSEASESYRDHALFLAGKNRYATLFTYEKDDYKAWAKGLRAAGYATDPKYPDKLISYIERYNLHQYDCQVTGKEYKPFEKSMSAAASPKSNSNDPSLYQVEKGDTLYSISKKFNLLVDDLKQKNNLSDTTLSVGQKLIVK
;
A
#
# COMPACT_ATOMS: atom_id res chain seq x y z
N MET A 1 -43.99 -23.18 -26.56
CA MET A 1 -44.31 -24.27 -25.61
C MET A 1 -44.48 -25.56 -26.40
N PHE A 2 -44.11 -26.69 -25.80
CA PHE A 2 -44.16 -28.07 -26.32
C PHE A 2 -43.06 -28.47 -27.32
N LYS A 3 -42.40 -29.62 -27.21
CA LYS A 3 -41.97 -30.49 -26.10
C LYS A 3 -41.06 -31.53 -26.77
N LYS A 4 -39.99 -31.93 -26.10
CA LYS A 4 -39.01 -32.94 -26.50
C LYS A 4 -39.64 -34.34 -26.64
N ILE A 5 -39.33 -35.11 -27.69
CA ILE A 5 -39.37 -36.59 -27.80
C ILE A 5 -38.38 -36.96 -28.96
N ILE A 6 -37.14 -37.40 -28.73
CA ILE A 6 -36.61 -38.78 -28.50
C ILE A 6 -36.99 -39.81 -29.59
N ALA A 7 -36.03 -40.17 -30.45
CA ALA A 7 -35.88 -41.49 -31.09
C ALA A 7 -34.44 -41.56 -31.65
N LEU A 8 -33.46 -42.06 -30.89
CA LEU A 8 -32.99 -43.46 -30.85
C LEU A 8 -32.76 -44.07 -32.24
N PHE A 9 -31.55 -43.88 -32.78
CA PHE A 9 -30.97 -44.76 -33.80
C PHE A 9 -29.65 -45.32 -33.28
N THR A 10 -29.73 -46.50 -32.70
CA THR A 10 -28.60 -47.41 -32.50
C THR A 10 -28.42 -48.20 -33.80
N ILE A 11 -27.23 -48.17 -34.40
CA ILE A 11 -26.63 -49.34 -35.09
C ILE A 11 -25.10 -49.15 -35.17
N ILE A 12 -24.47 -50.25 -34.77
CA ILE A 12 -23.07 -50.62 -34.62
C ILE A 12 -22.31 -50.62 -35.95
N ILE A 13 -21.08 -50.07 -35.98
CA ILE A 13 -19.99 -50.57 -36.82
C ILE A 13 -18.69 -50.59 -36.00
N LEU A 14 -18.10 -51.79 -35.98
CA LEU A 14 -16.86 -52.22 -35.34
C LEU A 14 -15.61 -51.79 -36.14
N VAL A 15 -14.44 -52.02 -35.53
CA VAL A 15 -13.06 -52.04 -36.10
C VAL A 15 -12.38 -50.65 -36.06
N SER A 16 -11.21 -50.42 -35.44
CA SER A 16 -10.05 -51.27 -35.15
C SER A 16 -9.26 -50.75 -33.92
N CYS A 17 -8.83 -51.69 -33.07
CA CYS A 17 -7.82 -51.48 -32.05
C CYS A 17 -6.43 -51.26 -32.67
N SER A 18 -5.66 -50.29 -32.16
CA SER A 18 -4.20 -50.33 -32.19
C SER A 18 -3.67 -49.67 -30.92
N ALA A 19 -3.47 -50.49 -29.88
CA ALA A 19 -2.92 -50.08 -28.60
C ALA A 19 -1.48 -50.61 -28.52
N SER A 20 -0.51 -49.73 -28.76
CA SER A 20 0.90 -49.96 -28.43
C SER A 20 1.06 -49.87 -26.91
N LYS A 21 1.31 -51.02 -26.27
CA LYS A 21 1.64 -51.12 -24.85
C LYS A 21 2.98 -50.42 -24.59
N PRO A 22 3.11 -49.51 -23.59
CA PRO A 22 4.40 -49.18 -23.05
C PRO A 22 4.86 -50.29 -22.10
N THR A 23 6.05 -50.82 -22.36
CA THR A 23 6.76 -51.81 -21.55
C THR A 23 6.99 -51.28 -20.14
N ALA A 24 6.56 -52.04 -19.13
CA ALA A 24 6.90 -51.79 -17.74
C ALA A 24 8.39 -52.10 -17.50
N ILE A 25 9.22 -51.07 -17.40
CA ILE A 25 10.59 -51.19 -16.90
C ILE A 25 10.51 -51.11 -15.37
N THR A 26 10.76 -52.23 -14.71
CA THR A 26 10.96 -52.30 -13.26
C THR A 26 12.33 -51.71 -12.92
N THR A 27 12.38 -50.43 -12.54
CA THR A 27 13.53 -49.89 -11.82
C THR A 27 13.39 -50.24 -10.34
N ARG A 28 14.34 -51.01 -9.81
CA ARG A 28 14.53 -51.17 -8.36
C ARG A 28 14.72 -49.78 -7.73
N LYS A 29 13.84 -49.42 -6.79
CA LYS A 29 14.04 -48.28 -5.89
C LYS A 29 15.30 -48.53 -5.06
N THR A 30 16.39 -47.85 -5.37
CA THR A 30 17.50 -47.68 -4.44
C THR A 30 17.04 -46.74 -3.33
N ALA A 31 17.25 -47.14 -2.07
CA ALA A 31 16.93 -46.34 -0.90
C ALA A 31 17.63 -44.97 -0.94
N PRO A 32 16.99 -43.87 -0.50
CA PRO A 32 17.66 -42.58 -0.43
C PRO A 32 18.76 -42.62 0.64
N VAL A 33 20.00 -42.42 0.19
CA VAL A 33 21.15 -42.15 1.06
C VAL A 33 20.88 -40.83 1.78
N GLN A 34 20.77 -40.91 3.12
CA GLN A 34 20.66 -39.74 3.97
C GLN A 34 21.96 -38.94 3.87
N GLN A 35 21.91 -37.72 3.35
CA GLN A 35 23.02 -36.79 3.49
C GLN A 35 23.06 -36.25 4.93
N PRO A 36 24.26 -36.13 5.55
CA PRO A 36 24.37 -35.64 6.91
C PRO A 36 23.85 -34.21 7.01
N LYS A 37 22.90 -34.03 7.94
CA LYS A 37 22.29 -32.75 8.32
C LYS A 37 23.37 -31.87 8.93
N VAL A 38 23.88 -30.87 8.20
CA VAL A 38 24.72 -29.82 8.78
C VAL A 38 23.82 -28.95 9.66
N VAL A 39 23.84 -29.23 10.96
CA VAL A 39 23.22 -28.40 11.99
C VAL A 39 24.02 -27.10 12.08
N ARG A 40 23.60 -26.06 11.36
CA ARG A 40 24.11 -24.71 11.56
C ARG A 40 23.28 -24.05 12.66
N THR A 41 23.77 -24.16 13.90
CA THR A 41 23.23 -23.46 15.05
C THR A 41 23.45 -21.96 14.90
N THR A 42 22.50 -21.24 14.29
CA THR A 42 22.45 -19.78 14.41
C THR A 42 21.78 -19.44 15.73
N LYS A 43 22.57 -18.97 16.70
CA LYS A 43 22.09 -18.42 17.98
C LYS A 43 21.04 -17.34 17.69
N LYS A 44 19.83 -17.52 18.21
CA LYS A 44 18.81 -16.47 18.30
C LYS A 44 19.37 -15.30 19.12
N PRO A 45 19.26 -14.03 18.69
CA PRO A 45 19.42 -12.93 19.62
C PRO A 45 18.24 -12.95 20.59
N VAL A 46 18.55 -13.17 21.87
CA VAL A 46 17.64 -13.00 23.00
C VAL A 46 17.38 -11.51 23.13
N TYR A 47 16.19 -11.05 22.74
CA TYR A 47 15.75 -9.69 23.03
C TYR A 47 15.25 -9.66 24.49
N THR A 48 16.13 -9.27 25.40
CA THR A 48 15.76 -8.87 26.76
C THR A 48 15.07 -7.51 26.72
N LYS A 49 13.80 -7.49 27.12
CA LYS A 49 12.96 -6.31 27.33
C LYS A 49 13.59 -5.38 28.39
N PRO A 50 13.95 -4.11 28.09
CA PRO A 50 14.33 -3.16 29.12
C PRO A 50 13.08 -2.58 29.78
N THR A 51 12.84 -2.95 31.04
CA THR A 51 11.89 -2.30 31.94
C THR A 51 12.50 -0.98 32.42
N ALA A 52 12.16 0.14 31.77
CA ALA A 52 12.46 1.48 32.27
C ALA A 52 11.20 2.10 32.88
N LYS A 53 11.29 2.41 34.18
CA LYS A 53 10.30 3.20 34.95
C LYS A 53 10.10 4.57 34.27
N VAL A 54 8.86 4.89 33.93
CA VAL A 54 8.47 6.21 33.43
C VAL A 54 8.25 7.13 34.63
N THR A 55 9.20 8.05 34.84
CA THR A 55 9.02 9.23 35.69
C THR A 55 8.39 10.34 34.84
N ARG A 56 7.29 10.93 35.35
CA ARG A 56 6.56 12.04 34.73
C ARG A 56 7.30 13.38 34.88
N THR A 57 7.49 14.09 33.78
CA THR A 57 7.67 15.55 33.60
C THR A 57 7.96 15.76 32.10
N SER A 58 7.52 16.75 31.33
CA SER A 58 6.58 17.88 31.40
C SER A 58 6.50 18.42 29.96
N THR A 59 5.28 18.72 29.48
CA THR A 59 4.92 19.69 28.42
C THR A 59 5.93 20.04 27.32
N LEU A 60 5.64 19.68 26.07
CA LEU A 60 5.98 20.47 24.87
C LEU A 60 4.94 20.21 23.77
N ASN A 61 4.18 21.25 23.44
CA ASN A 61 3.23 21.29 22.33
C ASN A 61 3.99 21.53 21.01
N ASN A 62 4.05 20.51 20.16
CA ASN A 62 4.34 20.67 18.73
C ASN A 62 3.31 19.86 17.95
N THR A 63 2.51 20.54 17.12
CA THR A 63 1.39 19.97 16.37
C THR A 63 1.88 19.20 15.14
N THR A 64 2.60 18.10 15.36
CA THR A 64 2.77 17.05 14.35
C THR A 64 1.37 16.50 14.10
N GLU A 65 0.81 16.74 12.91
CA GLU A 65 -0.49 16.18 12.56
C GLU A 65 -0.35 14.65 12.50
N VAL A 66 -0.91 13.99 13.51
CA VAL A 66 -0.99 12.54 13.57
C VAL A 66 -2.04 12.12 12.56
N ILE A 67 -1.62 11.51 11.45
CA ILE A 67 -2.56 11.00 10.46
C ILE A 67 -3.02 9.62 10.92
N GLU A 68 -4.33 9.40 10.87
CA GLU A 68 -4.97 8.16 11.29
C GLU A 68 -4.56 7.02 10.36
N SER A 69 -3.69 6.14 10.87
CA SER A 69 -3.36 4.83 10.29
C SER A 69 -4.19 3.75 10.99
N THR A 70 -4.55 2.68 10.29
CA THR A 70 -5.13 1.49 10.96
C THR A 70 -4.13 0.84 11.92
N SER A 71 -2.82 1.04 11.69
CA SER A 71 -1.73 0.46 12.47
C SER A 71 -1.42 1.15 13.83
N LYS A 72 -2.28 2.06 14.32
CA LYS A 72 -2.07 2.86 15.57
C LYS A 72 -0.72 3.61 15.66
N THR A 73 0.02 3.69 14.57
CA THR A 73 1.38 4.27 14.53
C THR A 73 1.31 5.76 14.19
N LEU A 74 2.17 6.57 14.81
CA LEU A 74 2.34 7.97 14.42
C LEU A 74 3.03 8.04 13.05
N VAL A 75 2.35 8.63 12.06
CA VAL A 75 2.86 8.80 10.69
C VAL A 75 2.98 10.28 10.37
N THR A 76 4.19 10.71 10.02
CA THR A 76 4.47 12.08 9.55
C THR A 76 4.37 12.15 8.02
N ALA A 77 4.23 13.34 7.47
CA ALA A 77 4.17 13.50 6.02
C ALA A 77 5.46 13.09 5.32
N ASP A 78 6.64 13.32 5.91
CA ASP A 78 7.92 12.88 5.33
C ASP A 78 7.97 11.35 5.19
N LEU A 79 7.40 10.62 6.17
CA LEU A 79 7.28 9.16 6.10
C LEU A 79 6.35 8.74 4.95
N ILE A 80 5.27 9.48 4.73
CA ILE A 80 4.35 9.21 3.62
C ILE A 80 5.02 9.49 2.27
N THR A 81 5.70 10.62 2.12
CA THR A 81 6.41 10.95 0.88
C THR A 81 7.50 9.90 0.60
N GLY A 82 8.28 9.51 1.62
CA GLY A 82 9.27 8.45 1.48
C GLY A 82 8.66 7.10 1.08
N TYR A 83 7.51 6.74 1.66
CA TYR A 83 6.76 5.55 1.27
C TYR A 83 6.27 5.63 -0.19
N VAL A 84 5.71 6.76 -0.60
CA VAL A 84 5.27 7.00 -1.98
C VAL A 84 6.44 6.86 -2.94
N ASP A 85 7.57 7.50 -2.65
CA ASP A 85 8.77 7.42 -3.48
C ASP A 85 9.31 6.00 -3.61
N GLN A 86 9.28 5.24 -2.51
CA GLN A 86 9.74 3.85 -2.50
C GLN A 86 8.82 2.92 -3.32
N TYR A 87 7.50 3.14 -3.30
CA TYR A 87 6.53 2.17 -3.83
C TYR A 87 5.76 2.61 -5.08
N LYS A 88 5.95 3.85 -5.57
CA LYS A 88 5.24 4.37 -6.75
C LYS A 88 5.40 3.49 -7.99
N ASP A 89 6.61 3.01 -8.28
CA ASP A 89 6.87 2.19 -9.47
C ASP A 89 6.19 0.82 -9.38
N ILE A 90 6.16 0.23 -8.17
CA ILE A 90 5.43 -1.01 -7.91
C ILE A 90 3.94 -0.78 -8.09
N ALA A 91 3.38 0.30 -7.55
CA ALA A 91 1.96 0.64 -7.70
C ALA A 91 1.59 0.88 -9.17
N MET A 92 2.38 1.65 -9.92
CA MET A 92 2.18 1.88 -11.36
C MET A 92 2.30 0.59 -12.17
N GLY A 93 3.24 -0.30 -11.84
CA GLY A 93 3.37 -1.61 -12.46
C GLY A 93 2.13 -2.48 -12.23
N ASN A 94 1.59 -2.47 -11.00
CA ASN A 94 0.36 -3.17 -10.66
C ASN A 94 -0.86 -2.55 -11.36
N MET A 95 -0.93 -1.22 -11.48
CA MET A 95 -1.97 -0.55 -12.24
C MET A 95 -1.96 -0.98 -13.71
N LYS A 96 -0.78 -1.00 -14.35
CA LYS A 96 -0.63 -1.45 -15.74
C LYS A 96 -1.10 -2.89 -15.93
N LYS A 97 -0.78 -3.77 -14.97
CA LYS A 97 -1.02 -5.21 -15.09
C LYS A 97 -2.43 -5.63 -14.67
N TYR A 98 -2.98 -5.00 -13.64
CA TYR A 98 -4.21 -5.44 -12.97
C TYR A 98 -5.35 -4.42 -13.07
N GLY A 99 -5.07 -3.17 -13.43
CA GLY A 99 -6.10 -2.16 -13.72
C GLY A 99 -6.61 -1.37 -12.51
N ILE A 100 -6.01 -1.53 -11.34
CA ILE A 100 -6.32 -0.73 -10.13
C ILE A 100 -5.52 0.57 -10.19
N PRO A 101 -6.11 1.76 -9.99
CA PRO A 101 -5.37 3.03 -10.00
C PRO A 101 -4.17 2.99 -9.05
N ALA A 102 -3.02 3.46 -9.51
CA ALA A 102 -1.79 3.51 -8.71
C ALA A 102 -1.98 4.40 -7.48
N SER A 103 -2.74 5.49 -7.62
CA SER A 103 -3.10 6.38 -6.52
C SER A 103 -3.86 5.66 -5.40
N VAL A 104 -4.82 4.80 -5.77
CA VAL A 104 -5.61 3.99 -4.84
C VAL A 104 -4.72 2.96 -4.15
N ILE A 105 -3.86 2.25 -4.89
CA ILE A 105 -2.91 1.30 -4.31
C ILE A 105 -2.01 1.98 -3.27
N LEU A 106 -1.44 3.15 -3.61
CA LEU A 106 -0.56 3.89 -2.71
C LEU A 106 -1.31 4.41 -1.47
N ALA A 107 -2.51 4.97 -1.65
CA ALA A 107 -3.32 5.47 -0.55
C ALA A 107 -3.74 4.36 0.42
N GLN A 108 -4.14 3.21 -0.10
CA GLN A 108 -4.41 2.02 0.71
C GLN A 108 -3.13 1.56 1.42
N GLY A 109 -2.02 1.43 0.70
CA GLY A 109 -0.73 1.08 1.32
C GLY A 109 -0.37 2.01 2.48
N ILE A 110 -0.49 3.33 2.30
CA ILE A 110 -0.23 4.31 3.36
C ILE A 110 -1.15 4.09 4.56
N LEU A 111 -2.47 3.99 4.33
CA LEU A 111 -3.48 3.88 5.38
C LEU A 111 -3.37 2.56 6.15
N GLU A 112 -3.20 1.44 5.45
CA GLU A 112 -3.21 0.10 6.03
C GLU A 112 -1.90 -0.27 6.73
N SER A 113 -0.77 0.23 6.22
CA SER A 113 0.56 -0.07 6.78
C SER A 113 1.11 1.03 7.69
N GLY A 114 0.41 2.16 7.85
CA GLY A 114 0.95 3.36 8.48
C GLY A 114 2.22 3.83 7.78
N ALA A 115 2.17 3.96 6.46
CA ALA A 115 3.33 4.23 5.60
C ALA A 115 4.51 3.28 5.87
N GLY A 116 4.23 1.98 5.98
CA GLY A 116 5.21 0.90 6.14
C GLY A 116 5.72 0.71 7.57
N ARG A 117 5.20 1.46 8.55
CA ARG A 117 5.70 1.41 9.93
C ARG A 117 4.91 0.50 10.86
N GLY A 118 3.73 0.05 10.44
CA GLY A 118 2.91 -0.87 11.21
C GLY A 118 3.63 -2.20 11.43
N ASP A 119 3.40 -2.82 12.59
CA ASP A 119 4.07 -4.05 13.02
C ASP A 119 3.99 -5.15 11.95
N LEU A 120 2.82 -5.31 11.32
CA LEU A 120 2.61 -6.31 10.27
C LEU A 120 3.41 -6.01 8.98
N ALA A 121 3.51 -4.73 8.60
CA ALA A 121 4.32 -4.32 7.45
C ALA A 121 5.81 -4.57 7.71
N VAL A 122 6.29 -4.19 8.90
CA VAL A 122 7.70 -4.35 9.30
C VAL A 122 8.08 -5.82 9.47
N ALA A 123 7.25 -6.62 10.15
CA ALA A 123 7.59 -7.99 10.50
C ALA A 123 7.33 -9.00 9.37
N ALA A 124 6.41 -8.68 8.45
CA ALA A 124 5.92 -9.64 7.46
C ALA A 124 5.87 -9.12 6.02
N ASN A 125 6.33 -7.89 5.76
CA ASN A 125 6.19 -7.21 4.47
C ASN A 125 4.73 -7.15 3.97
N ASN A 126 3.75 -7.24 4.87
CA ASN A 126 2.34 -7.28 4.52
C ASN A 126 1.71 -5.90 4.72
N HIS A 127 1.75 -5.09 3.65
CA HIS A 127 1.35 -3.68 3.69
C HIS A 127 -0.17 -3.46 3.67
N PHE A 128 -0.95 -4.49 3.36
CA PHE A 128 -2.39 -4.39 3.12
C PHE A 128 -3.22 -5.24 4.10
N GLY A 129 -2.59 -5.79 5.15
CA GLY A 129 -3.30 -6.59 6.14
C GLY A 129 -3.91 -7.88 5.58
N ILE A 130 -3.32 -8.49 4.55
CA ILE A 130 -3.95 -9.64 3.88
C ILE A 130 -3.90 -10.85 4.81
N LYS A 131 -5.08 -11.30 5.24
CA LYS A 131 -5.26 -12.47 6.10
C LYS A 131 -4.97 -13.78 5.35
N CYS A 132 -4.60 -14.82 6.09
CA CYS A 132 -4.50 -16.17 5.55
C CYS A 132 -5.90 -16.67 5.19
N HIS A 133 -6.06 -17.15 3.96
CA HIS A 133 -7.25 -17.86 3.53
C HIS A 133 -6.91 -19.34 3.35
N LYS A 134 -7.93 -20.19 3.13
CA LYS A 134 -7.75 -21.66 3.06
C LYS A 134 -6.75 -22.12 2.00
N ASP A 135 -6.54 -21.30 0.99
CA ASP A 135 -5.67 -21.50 -0.16
C ASP A 135 -4.25 -20.93 0.03
N TRP A 136 -3.96 -20.27 1.16
CA TRP A 136 -2.64 -19.73 1.43
C TRP A 136 -1.67 -20.82 1.90
N LEU A 137 -0.66 -21.10 1.07
CA LEU A 137 0.39 -22.10 1.33
C LEU A 137 1.76 -21.47 1.67
N GLY A 138 1.85 -20.13 1.65
CA GLY A 138 3.08 -19.40 1.92
C GLY A 138 3.36 -19.21 3.42
N GLU A 139 4.41 -18.47 3.73
CA GLU A 139 4.73 -18.10 5.11
C GLU A 139 3.60 -17.27 5.74
N SER A 140 3.48 -17.32 7.06
CA SER A 140 2.47 -16.57 7.81
C SER A 140 3.01 -16.07 9.14
N VAL A 141 2.42 -14.99 9.66
CA VAL A 141 2.61 -14.53 11.03
C VAL A 141 1.28 -14.51 11.78
N ARG A 142 1.35 -14.56 13.11
CA ARG A 142 0.21 -14.36 13.99
C ARG A 142 0.23 -12.95 14.53
N HIS A 143 -0.89 -12.25 14.45
CA HIS A 143 -1.04 -10.88 14.90
C HIS A 143 -2.46 -10.67 15.45
N ASP A 144 -2.60 -9.86 16.48
CA ASP A 144 -3.91 -9.52 17.05
C ASP A 144 -4.50 -8.35 16.25
N ASP A 145 -5.72 -8.52 15.72
CA ASP A 145 -6.41 -7.49 14.92
C ASP A 145 -7.89 -7.40 15.35
N ASP A 146 -8.82 -7.98 14.59
CA ASP A 146 -10.22 -8.10 15.00
C ASP A 146 -10.36 -9.20 16.07
N GLU A 147 -9.63 -10.29 15.90
CA GLU A 147 -9.52 -11.40 16.83
C GLU A 147 -8.06 -11.61 17.29
N ALA A 148 -7.89 -12.31 18.41
CA ALA A 148 -6.56 -12.66 18.89
C ALA A 148 -5.91 -13.70 17.98
N GLN A 149 -4.62 -13.49 17.67
CA GLN A 149 -3.79 -14.43 16.92
C GLN A 149 -4.36 -14.79 15.54
N GLU A 150 -4.93 -13.81 14.85
CA GLU A 150 -5.30 -13.98 13.46
C GLU A 150 -4.08 -14.29 12.59
N CYS A 151 -4.31 -15.08 11.54
CA CYS A 151 -3.26 -15.46 10.61
C CYS A 151 -3.17 -14.42 9.50
N PHE A 152 -1.98 -13.86 9.29
CA PHE A 152 -1.68 -12.97 8.19
C PHE A 152 -0.59 -13.55 7.30
N ARG A 153 -0.72 -13.29 6.00
CA ARG A 153 0.28 -13.69 5.01
C ARG A 153 1.60 -12.99 5.31
N LYS A 154 2.72 -13.68 5.11
CA LYS A 154 4.07 -13.13 5.20
C LYS A 154 4.74 -13.24 3.84
N TYR A 155 5.44 -12.18 3.47
CA TYR A 155 6.13 -12.06 2.20
C TYR A 155 7.62 -11.83 2.39
N SER A 156 8.38 -12.20 1.36
CA SER A 156 9.82 -12.00 1.34
C SER A 156 10.19 -10.52 1.14
N GLU A 157 9.38 -9.80 0.38
CA GLU A 157 9.51 -8.38 0.10
C GLU A 157 8.13 -7.72 -0.05
N ALA A 158 8.08 -6.39 0.15
CA ALA A 158 6.84 -5.63 0.08
C ALA A 158 6.14 -5.76 -1.28
N SER A 159 6.88 -5.84 -2.40
CA SER A 159 6.33 -5.92 -3.76
C SER A 159 5.39 -7.12 -3.96
N GLU A 160 5.61 -8.22 -3.22
CA GLU A 160 4.73 -9.38 -3.26
C GLU A 160 3.38 -9.10 -2.61
N SER A 161 3.35 -8.33 -1.52
CA SER A 161 2.10 -7.92 -0.88
C SER A 161 1.30 -6.97 -1.77
N TYR A 162 1.97 -6.10 -2.54
CA TYR A 162 1.32 -5.24 -3.55
C TYR A 162 0.69 -6.07 -4.66
N ARG A 163 1.43 -7.07 -5.16
CA ARG A 163 0.93 -8.01 -6.17
C ARG A 163 -0.25 -8.81 -5.64
N ASP A 164 -0.16 -9.33 -4.42
CA ASP A 164 -1.21 -10.14 -3.82
C ASP A 164 -2.47 -9.30 -3.50
N HIS A 165 -2.30 -8.06 -3.08
CA HIS A 165 -3.40 -7.08 -2.97
C HIS A 165 -4.10 -6.86 -4.32
N ALA A 166 -3.33 -6.69 -5.40
CA ALA A 166 -3.89 -6.52 -6.72
C ALA A 166 -4.66 -7.77 -7.21
N LEU A 167 -4.11 -8.97 -6.96
CA LEU A 167 -4.77 -10.24 -7.26
C LEU A 167 -6.03 -10.45 -6.40
N PHE A 168 -6.01 -10.02 -5.14
CA PHE A 168 -7.17 -10.08 -4.26
C PHE A 168 -8.33 -9.24 -4.79
N LEU A 169 -8.07 -7.98 -5.18
CA LEU A 169 -9.11 -7.12 -5.75
C LEU A 169 -9.59 -7.64 -7.11
N ALA A 170 -8.68 -8.01 -8.00
CA ALA A 170 -9.03 -8.49 -9.34
C ALA A 170 -9.71 -9.87 -9.35
N GLY A 171 -9.40 -10.73 -8.38
CA GLY A 171 -9.85 -12.11 -8.34
C GLY A 171 -11.19 -12.35 -7.61
N LYS A 172 -11.74 -11.35 -6.91
CA LYS A 172 -12.99 -11.52 -6.14
C LYS A 172 -14.14 -10.79 -6.83
N ASN A 173 -15.18 -11.54 -7.21
CA ASN A 173 -16.36 -11.02 -7.91
C ASN A 173 -17.02 -9.81 -7.22
N ARG A 174 -16.96 -9.71 -5.89
CA ARG A 174 -17.51 -8.56 -5.15
C ARG A 174 -16.89 -7.22 -5.55
N TYR A 175 -15.66 -7.22 -6.08
CA TYR A 175 -14.95 -6.02 -6.54
C TYR A 175 -15.05 -5.82 -8.06
N ALA A 176 -15.73 -6.70 -8.80
CA ALA A 176 -15.74 -6.66 -10.27
C ALA A 176 -16.22 -5.30 -10.82
N THR A 177 -17.21 -4.67 -10.18
CA THR A 177 -17.71 -3.35 -10.59
C THR A 177 -16.64 -2.26 -10.54
N LEU A 178 -15.63 -2.36 -9.66
CA LEU A 178 -14.54 -1.38 -9.61
C LEU A 178 -13.78 -1.30 -10.92
N PHE A 179 -13.59 -2.44 -11.58
CA PHE A 179 -12.87 -2.55 -12.85
C PHE A 179 -13.69 -2.07 -14.06
N THR A 180 -14.93 -1.61 -13.84
CA THR A 180 -15.73 -0.91 -14.85
C THR A 180 -15.55 0.61 -14.80
N TYR A 181 -14.94 1.14 -13.74
CA TYR A 181 -14.62 2.55 -13.64
C TYR A 181 -13.37 2.89 -14.43
N GLU A 182 -13.25 4.16 -14.80
CA GLU A 182 -12.04 4.69 -15.40
C GLU A 182 -10.83 4.47 -14.47
N LYS A 183 -9.68 4.18 -15.09
CA LYS A 183 -8.46 3.81 -14.34
C LYS A 183 -7.82 4.98 -13.58
N ASP A 184 -8.30 6.20 -13.78
CA ASP A 184 -7.91 7.42 -13.09
C ASP A 184 -9.05 8.03 -12.25
N ASP A 185 -10.23 7.40 -12.21
CA ASP A 185 -11.33 7.85 -11.33
C ASP A 185 -11.19 7.27 -9.93
N TYR A 186 -10.16 7.72 -9.22
CA TYR A 186 -9.88 7.27 -7.86
C TYR A 186 -11.03 7.56 -6.88
N LYS A 187 -11.92 8.53 -7.17
CA LYS A 187 -13.09 8.85 -6.34
C LYS A 187 -14.15 7.76 -6.45
N ALA A 188 -14.47 7.32 -7.67
CA ALA A 188 -15.36 6.19 -7.89
C ALA A 188 -14.78 4.91 -7.28
N TRP A 189 -13.48 4.67 -7.44
CA TRP A 189 -12.78 3.56 -6.82
C TRP A 189 -12.88 3.57 -5.29
N ALA A 190 -12.58 4.69 -4.64
CA ALA A 190 -12.64 4.81 -3.17
C ALA A 190 -14.05 4.54 -2.62
N LYS A 191 -15.08 5.12 -3.25
CA LYS A 191 -16.49 4.88 -2.88
C LYS A 191 -16.90 3.44 -3.16
N GLY A 192 -16.50 2.91 -4.30
CA GLY A 192 -16.78 1.55 -4.73
C GLY A 192 -16.14 0.51 -3.81
N LEU A 193 -14.90 0.70 -3.38
CA LEU A 193 -14.20 -0.20 -2.45
C LEU A 193 -15.01 -0.39 -1.17
N ARG A 194 -15.49 0.72 -0.60
CA ARG A 194 -16.38 0.66 0.56
C ARG A 194 -17.71 -0.02 0.24
N ALA A 195 -18.37 0.36 -0.86
CA ALA A 195 -19.66 -0.23 -1.25
C ALA A 195 -19.56 -1.75 -1.51
N ALA A 196 -18.43 -2.21 -2.04
CA ALA A 196 -18.09 -3.61 -2.22
C ALA A 196 -17.73 -4.31 -0.90
N GLY A 197 -17.59 -3.57 0.20
CA GLY A 197 -17.31 -4.03 1.56
C GLY A 197 -15.85 -4.38 1.82
N TYR A 198 -14.91 -3.62 1.23
CA TYR A 198 -13.49 -3.65 1.61
C TYR A 198 -13.27 -3.15 3.03
N ALA A 199 -13.96 -2.07 3.42
CA ALA A 199 -13.90 -1.48 4.75
C ALA A 199 -15.31 -1.18 5.29
N THR A 200 -15.49 -1.27 6.60
CA THR A 200 -16.74 -0.95 7.29
C THR A 200 -16.85 0.54 7.64
N ASP A 201 -15.73 1.23 7.81
CA ASP A 201 -15.68 2.66 8.17
C ASP A 201 -16.41 3.53 7.11
N PRO A 202 -17.44 4.31 7.49
CA PRO A 202 -18.10 5.27 6.59
C PRO A 202 -17.16 6.30 5.97
N LYS A 203 -16.08 6.68 6.66
CA LYS A 203 -15.12 7.68 6.21
C LYS A 203 -13.97 7.10 5.38
N TYR A 204 -13.94 5.78 5.15
CA TYR A 204 -12.87 5.14 4.38
C TYR A 204 -12.64 5.78 2.99
N PRO A 205 -13.69 6.07 2.19
CA PRO A 205 -13.49 6.73 0.90
C PRO A 205 -12.84 8.10 1.03
N ASP A 206 -13.29 8.90 2.01
CA ASP A 206 -12.77 10.25 2.24
C ASP A 206 -11.31 10.20 2.72
N LYS A 207 -10.95 9.21 3.55
CA LYS A 207 -9.56 8.97 3.97
C LYS A 207 -8.67 8.71 2.75
N LEU A 208 -9.06 7.77 1.87
CA LEU A 208 -8.29 7.49 0.64
C LEU A 208 -8.18 8.71 -0.27
N ILE A 209 -9.31 9.36 -0.57
CA ILE A 209 -9.35 10.58 -1.39
C ILE A 209 -8.43 11.64 -0.79
N SER A 210 -8.44 11.80 0.53
CA SER A 210 -7.58 12.79 1.20
C SER A 210 -6.09 12.49 1.02
N TYR A 211 -5.65 11.24 1.08
CA TYR A 211 -4.25 10.89 0.78
C TYR A 211 -3.92 11.14 -0.69
N ILE A 212 -4.81 10.75 -1.60
CA ILE A 212 -4.59 10.91 -3.04
C ILE A 212 -4.47 12.38 -3.42
N GLU A 213 -5.37 13.22 -2.94
CA GLU A 213 -5.37 14.65 -3.24
C GLU A 213 -4.24 15.37 -2.51
N ARG A 214 -3.98 15.06 -1.23
CA ARG A 214 -2.94 15.72 -0.41
C ARG A 214 -1.53 15.44 -0.90
N TYR A 215 -1.27 14.21 -1.36
CA TYR A 215 0.05 13.78 -1.83
C TYR A 215 0.11 13.67 -3.36
N ASN A 216 -0.88 14.23 -4.07
CA ASN A 216 -0.96 14.23 -5.52
C ASN A 216 -0.74 12.83 -6.14
N LEU A 217 -1.25 11.77 -5.52
CA LEU A 217 -0.97 10.40 -5.93
C LEU A 217 -1.57 10.07 -7.30
N HIS A 218 -2.61 10.81 -7.74
CA HIS A 218 -3.22 10.66 -9.07
C HIS A 218 -2.26 11.02 -10.21
N GLN A 219 -1.16 11.72 -9.93
CA GLN A 219 -0.10 11.93 -10.92
C GLN A 219 0.42 10.61 -11.50
N TYR A 220 0.45 9.55 -10.69
CA TYR A 220 0.90 8.23 -11.12
C TYR A 220 -0.15 7.53 -11.99
N ASP A 221 -1.44 7.80 -11.78
CA ASP A 221 -2.50 7.32 -12.67
C ASP A 221 -2.38 8.00 -14.04
N CYS A 222 -2.13 9.31 -14.06
CA CYS A 222 -1.90 10.08 -15.28
C CYS A 222 -0.68 9.55 -16.06
N GLN A 223 0.44 9.28 -15.36
CA GLN A 223 1.64 8.69 -15.97
C GLN A 223 1.36 7.32 -16.61
N VAL A 224 0.55 6.46 -15.97
CA VAL A 224 0.21 5.14 -16.51
C VAL A 224 -0.77 5.23 -17.68
N THR A 225 -1.75 6.13 -17.60
CA THR A 225 -2.81 6.28 -18.61
C THR A 225 -2.40 7.17 -19.79
N GLY A 226 -1.29 7.91 -19.67
CA GLY A 226 -0.85 8.90 -20.65
C GLY A 226 -1.68 10.18 -20.67
N LYS A 227 -2.55 10.38 -19.67
CA LYS A 227 -3.35 11.60 -19.52
C LYS A 227 -2.48 12.74 -18.98
N GLU A 228 -2.83 13.96 -19.35
CA GLU A 228 -2.19 15.16 -18.79
C GLU A 228 -2.44 15.23 -17.28
N TYR A 229 -1.36 15.35 -16.51
CA TYR A 229 -1.46 15.55 -15.06
C TYR A 229 -1.87 17.00 -14.77
N LYS A 230 -2.97 17.16 -14.04
CA LYS A 230 -3.40 18.44 -13.48
C LYS A 230 -3.28 18.36 -11.96
N PRO A 231 -2.33 19.08 -11.34
CA PRO A 231 -2.29 19.17 -9.88
C PRO A 231 -3.60 19.73 -9.36
N PHE A 232 -4.01 19.32 -8.16
CA PHE A 232 -5.15 19.95 -7.52
C PHE A 232 -4.78 21.40 -7.19
N GLU A 233 -5.29 22.34 -7.99
CA GLU A 233 -5.27 23.75 -7.61
C GLU A 233 -6.06 23.87 -6.32
N LYS A 234 -5.36 24.12 -5.22
CA LYS A 234 -6.01 24.47 -3.97
C LYS A 234 -6.80 25.74 -4.24
N SER A 235 -8.13 25.67 -4.16
CA SER A 235 -8.93 26.89 -4.17
C SER A 235 -8.42 27.76 -3.01
N MET A 236 -7.75 28.85 -3.36
CA MET A 236 -7.54 29.96 -2.47
C MET A 236 -8.92 30.58 -2.22
N SER A 237 -9.70 30.01 -1.30
CA SER A 237 -10.75 30.78 -0.66
C SER A 237 -10.07 31.72 0.32
N ALA A 238 -10.02 32.99 -0.09
CA ALA A 238 -9.71 34.14 0.71
C ALA A 238 -10.34 34.05 2.12
N ALA A 239 -9.51 33.89 3.13
CA ALA A 239 -9.83 34.26 4.50
C ALA A 239 -8.80 35.32 4.92
N ALA A 240 -9.24 36.58 4.83
CA ALA A 240 -8.70 37.79 5.43
C ALA A 240 -7.19 37.83 5.75
N SER A 241 -6.44 38.54 4.91
CA SER A 241 -5.15 39.11 5.29
C SER A 241 -5.32 40.10 6.48
N PRO A 242 -4.54 39.99 7.57
CA PRO A 242 -4.18 41.17 8.32
C PRO A 242 -3.04 41.90 7.58
N LYS A 243 -3.15 43.22 7.56
CA LYS A 243 -2.26 44.16 6.84
C LYS A 243 -0.78 43.90 7.11
N SER A 244 -0.02 44.02 6.03
CA SER A 244 1.43 44.12 5.92
C SER A 244 2.03 45.13 6.92
N ASN A 245 3.11 44.71 7.59
CA ASN A 245 4.20 45.60 7.94
C ASN A 245 5.53 44.95 7.53
N SER A 246 6.37 45.79 6.93
CA SER A 246 7.67 45.55 6.32
C SER A 246 8.67 44.82 7.22
N ASN A 247 9.07 43.63 6.80
CA ASN A 247 10.43 43.06 6.83
C ASN A 247 10.37 41.81 5.93
N ASP A 248 11.33 41.67 5.00
CA ASP A 248 11.41 40.65 3.95
C ASP A 248 10.74 39.30 4.32
N PRO A 249 9.51 39.03 3.85
CA PRO A 249 8.69 37.92 4.37
C PRO A 249 8.86 36.61 3.58
N SER A 250 9.92 36.49 2.77
CA SER A 250 10.04 35.39 1.79
C SER A 250 10.91 34.23 2.27
N LEU A 251 11.65 34.37 3.38
CA LEU A 251 12.60 33.36 3.87
C LEU A 251 12.24 32.84 5.28
N TYR A 252 12.32 31.52 5.45
CA TYR A 252 12.19 30.82 6.71
C TYR A 252 13.50 30.12 7.08
N GLN A 253 13.92 30.23 8.33
CA GLN A 253 15.08 29.50 8.84
C GLN A 253 14.61 28.20 9.50
N VAL A 254 15.13 27.06 9.02
CA VAL A 254 14.83 25.73 9.54
C VAL A 254 15.23 25.64 11.01
N GLU A 255 14.28 25.31 11.88
CA GLU A 255 14.49 25.09 13.30
C GLU A 255 14.71 23.61 13.60
N LYS A 256 15.24 23.32 14.80
CA LYS A 256 15.44 21.92 15.23
C LYS A 256 14.09 21.21 15.33
N GLY A 257 13.90 20.16 14.53
CA GLY A 257 12.67 19.39 14.46
C GLY A 257 11.75 19.79 13.31
N ASP A 258 12.15 20.78 12.49
CA ASP A 258 11.45 21.05 11.25
C ASP A 258 11.63 19.94 10.22
N THR A 259 10.57 19.80 9.43
CA THR A 259 10.47 18.92 8.26
C THR A 259 10.00 19.80 7.11
N LEU A 260 10.20 19.36 5.86
CA LEU A 260 9.61 20.09 4.74
C LEU A 260 8.10 20.23 4.91
N TYR A 261 7.44 19.25 5.53
CA TYR A 261 6.02 19.33 5.85
C TYR A 261 5.66 20.34 6.95
N SER A 262 6.37 20.37 8.09
CA SER A 262 6.04 21.34 9.16
C SER A 262 6.15 22.76 8.64
N ILE A 263 7.14 22.99 7.78
CA ILE A 263 7.36 24.26 7.09
C ILE A 263 6.29 24.49 6.03
N SER A 264 6.03 23.52 5.15
CA SER A 264 5.03 23.66 4.10
C SER A 264 3.65 23.94 4.71
N LYS A 265 3.30 23.29 5.83
CA LYS A 265 2.08 23.58 6.60
C LYS A 265 2.08 24.98 7.20
N LYS A 266 3.19 25.37 7.85
CA LYS A 266 3.36 26.70 8.48
C LYS A 266 3.16 27.84 7.47
N PHE A 267 3.59 27.62 6.23
CA PHE A 267 3.51 28.61 5.16
C PHE A 267 2.43 28.32 4.12
N ASN A 268 1.60 27.30 4.35
CA ASN A 268 0.53 26.87 3.45
C ASN A 268 1.03 26.58 2.01
N LEU A 269 2.23 26.01 1.89
CA LEU A 269 2.84 25.53 0.65
C LEU A 269 2.69 24.01 0.50
N LEU A 270 2.80 23.52 -0.73
CA LEU A 270 3.03 22.10 -0.98
C LEU A 270 4.48 21.76 -0.67
N VAL A 271 4.73 20.51 -0.24
CA VAL A 271 6.10 20.02 -0.02
C VAL A 271 6.89 20.07 -1.34
N ASP A 272 6.28 19.67 -2.45
CA ASP A 272 6.93 19.72 -3.76
C ASP A 272 7.20 21.15 -4.23
N ASP A 273 6.27 22.08 -4.01
CA ASP A 273 6.50 23.50 -4.31
C ASP A 273 7.63 24.08 -3.45
N LEU A 274 7.67 23.72 -2.16
CA LEU A 274 8.73 24.11 -1.25
C LEU A 274 10.08 23.54 -1.70
N LYS A 275 10.12 22.28 -2.18
CA LYS A 275 11.32 21.67 -2.76
C LYS A 275 11.76 22.38 -4.03
N GLN A 276 10.84 22.60 -4.97
CA GLN A 276 11.13 23.27 -6.24
C GLN A 276 11.62 24.70 -6.04
N LYS A 277 10.94 25.49 -5.19
CA LYS A 277 11.36 26.86 -4.84
C LYS A 277 12.77 26.92 -4.28
N ASN A 278 13.22 25.86 -3.61
CA ASN A 278 14.49 25.78 -2.91
C ASN A 278 15.53 24.87 -3.58
N ASN A 279 15.24 24.38 -4.79
CA ASN A 279 16.09 23.45 -5.53
C ASN A 279 16.52 22.22 -4.69
N LEU A 280 15.63 21.71 -3.85
CA LEU A 280 15.91 20.57 -2.99
C LEU A 280 15.70 19.27 -3.77
N SER A 281 16.77 18.48 -3.90
CA SER A 281 16.74 17.16 -4.53
C SER A 281 16.11 16.09 -3.63
N ASP A 282 16.16 16.28 -2.32
CA ASP A 282 15.63 15.36 -1.31
C ASP A 282 14.86 16.13 -0.21
N THR A 283 14.53 15.43 0.88
CA THR A 283 13.76 15.98 2.01
C THR A 283 14.61 16.37 3.21
N THR A 284 15.94 16.31 3.09
CA THR A 284 16.87 16.60 4.18
C THR A 284 16.95 18.10 4.39
N LEU A 285 16.70 18.53 5.63
CA LEU A 285 16.86 19.91 6.04
C LEU A 285 17.94 20.02 7.12
N SER A 286 18.81 21.01 6.98
CA SER A 286 19.81 21.33 7.99
C SER A 286 19.26 22.42 8.92
N VAL A 287 19.43 22.25 10.23
CA VAL A 287 19.09 23.30 11.19
C VAL A 287 19.86 24.57 10.84
N GLY A 288 19.15 25.70 10.72
CA GLY A 288 19.70 26.99 10.29
C GLY A 288 19.66 27.24 8.78
N GLN A 289 19.28 26.26 7.95
CA GLN A 289 19.07 26.41 6.51
C GLN A 289 17.95 27.44 6.23
N LYS A 290 18.13 28.29 5.23
CA LYS A 290 17.11 29.26 4.81
C LYS A 290 16.33 28.72 3.62
N LEU A 291 15.00 28.71 3.73
CA LEU A 291 14.08 28.27 2.68
C LEU A 291 13.20 29.43 2.23
N ILE A 292 12.99 29.55 0.93
CA ILE A 292 12.00 30.41 0.29
C ILE A 292 10.61 29.82 0.55
N VAL A 293 9.76 30.57 1.25
CA VAL A 293 8.45 30.12 1.75
C VAL A 293 7.26 30.99 1.29
N LYS A 294 7.50 32.02 0.49
CA LYS A 294 6.46 32.76 -0.24
C LYS A 294 6.92 32.95 -1.68
#